data_AF-A0A958M9I3-F1
#
_entry.id   AF-A0A958M9I3-F1
#
_cell.length_a   1.000
_cell.length_b   1.000
_cell.length_c   1.000
_cell.angle_alpha   90.00
_cell.angle_beta   90.00
_cell.angle_gamma   90.00
#
_symmetry.space_group_name_H-M   'P 1'
#
loop_
_entity.id
_entity.type
_entity.pdbx_description
1 polymer ?
#
loop_
_entity_poly.entity_id
_entity_poly.type
_entity_poly.pdbx_seq_one_letter_code
_entity_poly.pdbx_strand_id
1 'polypeptide(L)'
;QKKITGYTLDPPAGRDPEAVRYVSIQEHFPPVYGVGSKQLPSSALRKAQALQLKGYLLFFEQLLADYLAQLANIKSLFAMNEPEEPYRTSYFSQSLKSLEPGSEKFHLFTGDYETDLPKIAEPPGEGDQPGMFCERRNRFLDHLMARFCESFSDYALFRYATEPNARTAAESLIRDKVSFLGEYPVLSRERARAFNYLAQKQDGTPDLWDTDNVSGLKKNIVRRLGLKSYMRKNMYDFLTIEETSSSFTFKLNYGEYSLESTVDFPDKNSARKVALQVDALAARQENYVPVNVLDLPFSFELIDGEKKVIPLTAPAYDAEADRDVCMQHIQQMSGRLNFHILEHLLLRPDAIAGTDIPPVPLVLPVAEGELPVQDPYSFRISFILPIQHPRFGDPGFRQYAEKVIRSETPAHIVPHIYWVNVEQMYDFEIFYKAWLTALDSDAPDSVM
;
A
#
# COMPACT_ATOMS: atom_id res chain seq x y z
N GLN A 1 39.04 -11.58 12.00
CA GLN A 1 38.05 -12.18 11.07
C GLN A 1 37.98 -11.28 9.83
N LYS A 2 38.34 -11.78 8.65
CA LYS A 2 38.18 -11.03 7.40
C LYS A 2 36.67 -10.84 7.17
N LYS A 3 36.19 -9.58 7.15
CA LYS A 3 34.85 -9.23 6.66
C LYS A 3 34.74 -9.84 5.26
N ILE A 4 33.89 -10.85 5.11
CA ILE A 4 33.48 -11.33 3.79
C ILE A 4 32.77 -10.14 3.16
N THR A 5 33.45 -9.48 2.21
CA THR A 5 32.85 -8.50 1.32
C THR A 5 31.66 -9.20 0.66
N GLY A 6 30.45 -8.71 0.94
CA GLY A 6 29.22 -9.39 0.54
C GLY A 6 29.23 -9.72 -0.95
N TYR A 7 29.07 -10.99 -1.29
CA TYR A 7 28.76 -11.39 -2.65
C TYR A 7 27.30 -11.01 -2.89
N THR A 8 27.06 -9.96 -3.67
CA THR A 8 25.76 -9.76 -4.30
C THR A 8 25.59 -10.92 -5.28
N LEU A 9 24.70 -11.85 -4.97
CA LEU A 9 24.33 -12.91 -5.89
C LEU A 9 23.34 -12.32 -6.89
N ASP A 10 23.86 -11.79 -7.99
CA ASP A 10 23.01 -11.36 -9.09
C ASP A 10 22.28 -12.59 -9.65
N PRO A 11 20.95 -12.50 -9.87
CA PRO A 11 20.25 -13.58 -10.54
C PRO A 11 20.88 -13.80 -11.92
N PRO A 12 20.97 -15.06 -12.40
CA PRO A 12 21.54 -15.34 -13.70
C PRO A 12 20.77 -14.58 -14.79
N ALA A 13 21.50 -14.04 -15.77
CA ALA A 13 20.90 -13.34 -16.90
C ALA A 13 19.89 -14.26 -17.61
N GLY A 14 18.62 -13.84 -17.65
CA GLY A 14 17.59 -14.55 -18.39
C GLY A 14 17.83 -14.41 -19.89
N ARG A 15 17.61 -15.48 -20.65
CA ARG A 15 17.33 -15.34 -22.08
C ARG A 15 15.85 -15.02 -22.22
N ASP A 16 15.54 -13.97 -22.98
CA ASP A 16 14.18 -13.79 -23.46
C ASP A 16 13.99 -14.73 -24.65
N PRO A 17 13.19 -15.79 -24.54
CA PRO A 17 12.95 -16.60 -25.70
C PRO A 17 12.06 -15.80 -26.65
N GLU A 18 12.58 -15.41 -27.81
CA GLU A 18 11.77 -15.03 -29.00
C GLU A 18 10.71 -16.11 -29.39
N ALA A 19 10.73 -17.26 -28.69
CA ALA A 19 9.97 -18.48 -28.95
C ALA A 19 8.47 -18.41 -28.63
N VAL A 20 7.90 -17.24 -28.32
CA VAL A 20 6.45 -17.11 -28.06
C VAL A 20 5.71 -16.44 -29.23
N ARG A 21 6.31 -16.45 -30.43
CA ARG A 21 5.63 -16.02 -31.65
C ARG A 21 4.64 -17.10 -32.11
N TYR A 22 3.36 -16.77 -32.15
CA TYR A 22 2.35 -17.65 -32.72
C TYR A 22 2.38 -17.63 -34.25
N VAL A 23 2.23 -18.81 -34.83
CA VAL A 23 2.01 -19.02 -36.27
C VAL A 23 0.70 -19.77 -36.41
N SER A 24 -0.21 -19.22 -37.22
CA SER A 24 -1.53 -19.79 -37.48
C SER A 24 -1.44 -21.25 -37.89
N ILE A 25 -2.26 -22.12 -37.29
CA ILE A 25 -2.27 -23.55 -37.66
C ILE A 25 -2.73 -23.75 -39.10
N GLN A 26 -3.48 -22.80 -39.66
CA GLN A 26 -3.87 -22.81 -41.08
C GLN A 26 -2.67 -22.82 -42.03
N GLU A 27 -1.53 -22.24 -41.65
CA GLU A 27 -0.31 -22.28 -42.46
C GLU A 27 0.35 -23.67 -42.47
N HIS A 28 0.00 -24.55 -41.53
CA HIS A 28 0.51 -25.91 -41.44
C HIS A 28 -0.33 -26.92 -42.23
N PHE A 29 -1.54 -26.55 -42.67
CA PHE A 29 -2.36 -27.44 -43.50
C PHE A 29 -1.76 -27.62 -44.90
N PRO A 30 -1.87 -28.81 -45.50
CA PRO A 30 -1.47 -29.01 -46.88
C PRO A 30 -2.20 -28.05 -47.83
N PRO A 31 -1.55 -27.53 -48.90
CA PRO A 31 -2.15 -26.53 -49.81
C PRO A 31 -3.49 -26.92 -50.44
N VAL A 32 -3.81 -28.23 -50.51
CA VAL A 32 -5.09 -28.76 -51.01
C VAL A 32 -6.30 -28.30 -50.17
N TYR A 33 -6.10 -27.95 -48.90
CA TYR A 33 -7.14 -27.41 -48.03
C TYR A 33 -7.44 -25.95 -48.33
N GLY A 34 -6.51 -25.20 -48.92
CA GLY A 34 -6.70 -23.80 -49.32
C GLY A 34 -6.88 -22.83 -48.15
N VAL A 35 -6.49 -23.22 -46.93
CA VAL A 35 -6.64 -22.39 -45.72
C VAL A 35 -5.40 -21.53 -45.42
N GLY A 36 -4.20 -22.01 -45.73
CA GLY A 36 -2.97 -21.22 -45.56
C GLY A 36 -2.80 -20.11 -46.61
N SER A 37 -1.66 -19.43 -46.54
CA SER A 37 -1.22 -18.45 -47.54
C SER A 37 -0.98 -19.08 -48.93
N LYS A 38 -0.52 -20.33 -48.95
CA LYS A 38 -0.26 -21.09 -50.19
C LYS A 38 -1.55 -21.75 -50.70
N GLN A 39 -2.20 -21.09 -51.66
CA GLN A 39 -3.45 -21.56 -52.26
C GLN A 39 -3.26 -22.07 -53.69
N LEU A 40 -4.00 -23.12 -54.05
CA LEU A 40 -4.12 -23.61 -55.43
C LEU A 40 -5.34 -22.97 -56.14
N PRO A 41 -5.32 -22.87 -57.48
CA PRO A 41 -6.50 -22.44 -58.24
C PRO A 41 -7.72 -23.27 -57.88
N SER A 42 -8.85 -22.60 -57.58
CA SER A 42 -10.01 -23.24 -56.97
C SER A 42 -11.33 -22.67 -57.49
N SER A 43 -12.34 -23.55 -57.60
CA SER A 43 -13.71 -23.16 -57.95
C SER A 43 -14.36 -22.31 -56.85
N ALA A 44 -15.44 -21.60 -57.18
CA ALA A 44 -16.19 -20.79 -56.22
C ALA A 44 -16.66 -21.61 -54.99
N LEU A 45 -17.17 -22.83 -55.23
CA LEU A 45 -17.56 -23.75 -54.15
C LEU A 45 -16.37 -24.11 -53.26
N ARG A 46 -15.19 -24.36 -53.85
CA ARG A 46 -14.00 -24.74 -53.07
C ARG A 46 -13.48 -23.58 -52.21
N LYS A 47 -13.58 -22.34 -52.70
CA LYS A 47 -13.27 -21.14 -51.92
C LYS A 47 -14.22 -20.97 -50.73
N ALA A 48 -15.52 -21.22 -50.93
CA ALA A 48 -16.51 -21.16 -49.85
C ALA A 48 -16.24 -22.21 -48.76
N GLN A 49 -15.94 -23.46 -49.16
CA GLN A 49 -15.57 -24.53 -48.21
C GLN A 49 -14.30 -24.20 -47.42
N ALA A 50 -13.30 -23.59 -48.07
CA ALA A 50 -12.08 -23.15 -47.39
C ALA A 50 -12.40 -22.08 -46.34
N LEU A 51 -13.20 -21.06 -46.67
CA LEU A 51 -13.61 -20.02 -45.71
C LEU A 51 -14.40 -20.60 -44.53
N GLN A 52 -15.26 -21.59 -44.76
CA GLN A 52 -15.97 -22.28 -43.68
C GLN A 52 -15.00 -23.02 -42.75
N LEU A 53 -14.02 -23.73 -43.31
CA LEU A 53 -12.99 -24.41 -42.53
C LEU A 53 -12.13 -23.42 -41.75
N LYS A 54 -11.72 -22.30 -42.35
CA LYS A 54 -11.01 -21.23 -41.65
C LYS A 54 -11.81 -20.72 -40.46
N GLY A 55 -13.09 -20.40 -40.66
CA GLY A 55 -13.98 -19.94 -39.58
C GLY A 55 -14.10 -20.96 -38.44
N TYR A 56 -14.15 -22.26 -38.77
CA TYR A 56 -14.10 -23.33 -37.75
C TYR A 56 -12.77 -23.36 -37.00
N LEU A 57 -11.65 -23.15 -37.69
CA LEU A 57 -10.31 -23.18 -37.08
C LEU A 57 -10.07 -21.98 -36.15
N LEU A 58 -10.66 -20.81 -36.41
CA LEU A 58 -10.47 -19.59 -35.60
C LEU A 58 -10.69 -19.80 -34.09
N PHE A 59 -11.63 -20.66 -33.70
CA PHE A 59 -11.84 -21.00 -32.29
C PHE A 59 -10.59 -21.65 -31.66
N PHE A 60 -9.97 -22.60 -32.36
CA PHE A 60 -8.75 -23.26 -31.91
C PHE A 60 -7.52 -22.35 -32.03
N GLU A 61 -7.48 -21.50 -33.07
CA GLU A 61 -6.44 -20.49 -33.23
C GLU A 61 -6.38 -19.58 -31.99
N GLN A 62 -7.54 -19.10 -31.52
CA GLN A 62 -7.59 -18.19 -30.36
C GLN A 62 -7.10 -18.88 -29.08
N LEU A 63 -7.50 -20.13 -28.84
CA LEU A 63 -7.05 -20.89 -27.67
C LEU A 63 -5.53 -21.09 -27.63
N LEU A 64 -4.92 -21.41 -28.78
CA LEU A 64 -3.47 -21.58 -28.88
C LEU A 64 -2.74 -20.24 -28.76
N ALA A 65 -3.30 -19.21 -29.38
CA ALA A 65 -2.79 -17.86 -29.35
C ALA A 65 -2.76 -17.31 -27.91
N ASP A 66 -3.87 -17.43 -27.18
CA ASP A 66 -3.98 -16.96 -25.80
C ASP A 66 -3.13 -17.79 -24.85
N TYR A 67 -3.00 -19.10 -25.07
CA TYR A 67 -2.07 -19.93 -24.31
C TYR A 67 -0.62 -19.41 -24.40
N LEU A 68 -0.17 -19.06 -25.62
CA LEU A 68 1.17 -18.49 -25.80
C LEU A 68 1.27 -17.08 -25.21
N ALA A 69 0.24 -16.24 -25.37
CA ALA A 69 0.20 -14.92 -24.73
C ALA A 69 0.32 -15.02 -23.20
N GLN A 70 -0.35 -16.00 -22.58
CA GLN A 70 -0.24 -16.29 -21.15
C GLN A 70 1.17 -16.74 -20.77
N LEU A 71 1.79 -17.61 -21.58
CA LEU A 71 3.16 -18.09 -21.35
C LEU A 71 4.19 -16.96 -21.44
N ALA A 72 4.06 -16.08 -22.43
CA ALA A 72 4.93 -14.91 -22.61
C ALA A 72 4.91 -14.00 -21.38
N ASN A 73 3.75 -13.89 -20.74
CA ASN A 73 3.52 -12.95 -19.64
C ASN A 73 3.56 -13.61 -18.25
N ILE A 74 4.10 -14.84 -18.13
CA ILE A 74 4.19 -15.52 -16.83
C ILE A 74 4.99 -14.71 -15.80
N LYS A 75 6.00 -13.95 -16.24
CA LYS A 75 6.81 -13.06 -15.39
C LYS A 75 5.93 -12.00 -14.72
N SER A 76 4.99 -11.43 -15.45
CA SER A 76 4.05 -10.40 -14.97
C SER A 76 3.12 -10.94 -13.87
N LEU A 77 2.71 -12.22 -13.97
CA LEU A 77 1.83 -12.86 -12.97
C LEU A 77 2.49 -13.00 -11.60
N PHE A 78 3.80 -13.26 -11.58
CA PHE A 78 4.60 -13.44 -10.36
C PHE A 78 5.38 -12.19 -9.96
N ALA A 79 5.21 -11.08 -10.67
CA ALA A 79 5.91 -9.84 -10.35
C ALA A 79 5.45 -9.29 -9.00
N MET A 80 6.38 -8.77 -8.20
CA MET A 80 6.15 -8.22 -6.86
C MET A 80 5.94 -6.69 -6.86
N ASN A 81 5.63 -6.13 -8.02
CA ASN A 81 5.24 -4.74 -8.22
C ASN A 81 3.80 -4.69 -8.77
N GLU A 82 3.12 -3.56 -8.56
CA GLU A 82 1.90 -3.30 -9.33
C GLU A 82 2.31 -2.88 -10.74
N PRO A 83 1.72 -3.49 -11.80
CA PRO A 83 1.82 -2.90 -13.12
C PRO A 83 1.15 -1.52 -13.09
N GLU A 84 1.75 -0.54 -13.77
CA GLU A 84 1.13 0.79 -13.93
C GLU A 84 -0.24 0.64 -14.61
N GLU A 85 -1.24 1.38 -14.13
CA GLU A 85 -2.50 1.54 -14.86
C GLU A 85 -2.16 2.04 -16.28
N PRO A 86 -2.75 1.48 -17.35
CA PRO A 86 -4.00 0.70 -17.39
C PRO A 86 -3.85 -0.84 -17.38
N TYR A 87 -2.65 -1.40 -17.17
CA TYR A 87 -2.40 -2.82 -17.44
C TYR A 87 -2.48 -3.73 -16.21
N ARG A 88 -3.61 -3.69 -15.51
CA ARG A 88 -3.95 -4.66 -14.46
C ARG A 88 -4.66 -5.88 -15.06
N THR A 89 -3.87 -6.78 -15.66
CA THR A 89 -4.40 -8.02 -16.24
C THR A 89 -3.71 -9.26 -15.71
N SER A 90 -4.46 -10.36 -15.61
CA SER A 90 -3.92 -11.68 -15.27
C SER A 90 -4.16 -12.73 -16.36
N TYR A 91 -5.14 -12.52 -17.25
CA TYR A 91 -5.29 -13.30 -18.48
C TYR A 91 -4.80 -12.49 -19.67
N PHE A 92 -3.77 -13.02 -20.34
CA PHE A 92 -3.23 -12.41 -21.53
C PHE A 92 -3.83 -13.09 -22.75
N SER A 93 -4.36 -12.28 -23.65
CA SER A 93 -4.87 -12.70 -24.94
C SER A 93 -4.12 -11.98 -26.06
N GLN A 94 -4.08 -12.57 -27.24
CA GLN A 94 -3.49 -11.92 -28.42
C GLN A 94 -4.47 -11.88 -29.59
N SER A 95 -4.44 -10.76 -30.32
CA SER A 95 -5.26 -10.55 -31.52
C SER A 95 -4.80 -11.46 -32.65
N LEU A 96 -5.74 -12.20 -33.22
CA LEU A 96 -5.54 -13.01 -34.42
C LEU A 96 -5.56 -12.18 -35.71
N LYS A 97 -6.02 -10.92 -35.66
CA LYS A 97 -6.25 -10.09 -36.85
C LYS A 97 -5.02 -9.92 -37.73
N SER A 98 -3.84 -9.80 -37.13
CA SER A 98 -2.56 -9.67 -37.85
C SER A 98 -1.86 -11.01 -38.10
N LEU A 99 -2.34 -12.09 -37.48
CA LEU A 99 -1.72 -13.42 -37.52
C LEU A 99 -2.40 -14.36 -38.53
N GLU A 100 -3.68 -14.13 -38.80
CA GLU A 100 -4.52 -15.01 -39.61
C GLU A 100 -4.48 -14.67 -41.12
N PRO A 101 -4.18 -15.64 -42.00
CA PRO A 101 -4.15 -15.41 -43.44
C PRO A 101 -5.54 -15.07 -43.98
N GLY A 102 -5.71 -13.85 -44.50
CA GLY A 102 -6.99 -13.41 -45.04
C GLY A 102 -7.99 -12.98 -43.97
N SER A 103 -7.50 -12.51 -42.82
CA SER A 103 -8.31 -12.00 -41.71
C SER A 103 -9.30 -10.90 -42.15
N GLU A 104 -8.98 -10.12 -43.18
CA GLU A 104 -9.85 -9.08 -43.74
C GLU A 104 -11.20 -9.61 -44.27
N LYS A 105 -11.33 -10.93 -44.45
CA LYS A 105 -12.54 -11.59 -44.97
C LYS A 105 -13.53 -11.99 -43.88
N PHE A 106 -13.16 -11.90 -42.61
CA PHE A 106 -14.04 -12.26 -41.50
C PHE A 106 -14.62 -11.02 -40.83
N HIS A 107 -15.95 -10.98 -40.74
CA HIS A 107 -16.65 -9.90 -40.03
C HIS A 107 -16.24 -9.80 -38.55
N LEU A 108 -15.79 -10.91 -37.94
CA LEU A 108 -15.25 -10.94 -36.59
C LEU A 108 -14.17 -9.88 -36.38
N PHE A 109 -13.24 -9.71 -37.33
CA PHE A 109 -12.10 -8.81 -37.20
C PHE A 109 -12.38 -7.35 -37.62
N THR A 110 -13.59 -7.09 -38.12
CA THR A 110 -14.01 -5.75 -38.59
C THR A 110 -14.80 -4.94 -37.55
N GLY A 111 -15.16 -5.55 -36.42
CA GLY A 111 -15.84 -4.88 -35.31
C GLY A 111 -14.95 -4.72 -34.07
N ASP A 112 -15.56 -4.85 -32.89
CA ASP A 112 -14.93 -4.59 -31.59
C ASP A 112 -14.08 -5.75 -31.05
N TYR A 113 -13.63 -6.67 -31.92
CA TYR A 113 -12.92 -7.89 -31.52
C TYR A 113 -11.67 -7.59 -30.68
N GLU A 114 -10.80 -6.67 -31.10
CA GLU A 114 -9.55 -6.38 -30.37
C GLU A 114 -9.82 -5.67 -29.03
N THR A 115 -10.92 -4.93 -28.94
CA THR A 115 -11.33 -4.23 -27.71
C THR A 115 -12.12 -5.11 -26.74
N ASP A 116 -12.84 -6.12 -27.23
CA ASP A 116 -13.65 -7.01 -26.42
C ASP A 116 -12.90 -8.28 -26.02
N LEU A 117 -11.92 -8.72 -26.80
CA LEU A 117 -11.13 -9.92 -26.51
C LEU A 117 -10.54 -9.90 -25.07
N PRO A 118 -9.89 -8.82 -24.59
CA PRO A 118 -9.39 -8.77 -23.22
C PRO A 118 -10.51 -8.84 -22.17
N LYS A 119 -11.68 -8.23 -22.44
CA LYS A 119 -12.84 -8.25 -21.54
C LYS A 119 -13.51 -9.64 -21.49
N ILE A 120 -13.46 -10.39 -22.58
CA ILE A 120 -13.96 -11.76 -22.64
C ILE A 120 -12.99 -12.70 -21.91
N ALA A 121 -11.68 -12.52 -22.14
CA ALA A 121 -10.64 -13.31 -21.48
C ALA A 121 -10.60 -13.06 -19.97
N GLU A 122 -10.84 -11.81 -19.55
CA GLU A 122 -10.89 -11.39 -18.16
C GLU A 122 -12.07 -10.44 -17.91
N PRO A 123 -13.27 -10.98 -17.61
CA PRO A 123 -14.43 -10.16 -17.34
C PRO A 123 -14.17 -9.21 -16.17
N PRO A 124 -14.46 -7.91 -16.34
CA PRO A 124 -14.38 -6.96 -15.24
C PRO A 124 -15.44 -7.29 -14.19
N GLY A 125 -15.22 -6.82 -12.96
CA GLY A 125 -16.21 -6.95 -11.90
C GLY A 125 -17.46 -6.13 -12.22
N GLU A 126 -18.63 -6.66 -11.89
CA GLU A 126 -19.89 -5.94 -12.01
C GLU A 126 -20.16 -5.13 -10.75
N GLY A 127 -20.36 -3.82 -10.91
CA GLY A 127 -20.62 -2.89 -9.82
C GLY A 127 -19.54 -2.94 -8.73
N ASP A 128 -19.97 -3.33 -7.53
CA ASP A 128 -19.18 -3.37 -6.29
C ASP A 128 -18.39 -4.68 -6.08
N GLN A 129 -18.50 -5.64 -7.00
CA GLN A 129 -17.80 -6.93 -6.92
C GLN A 129 -16.42 -6.87 -7.56
N PRO A 130 -15.41 -7.56 -6.99
CA PRO A 130 -14.11 -7.68 -7.62
C PRO A 130 -14.20 -8.46 -8.93
N GLY A 131 -13.48 -8.01 -9.96
CA GLY A 131 -13.35 -8.75 -11.22
C GLY A 131 -12.38 -9.93 -11.12
N MET A 132 -12.35 -10.74 -12.17
CA MET A 132 -11.52 -11.94 -12.22
C MET A 132 -10.02 -11.65 -12.02
N PHE A 133 -9.55 -10.47 -12.44
CA PHE A 133 -8.19 -9.99 -12.15
C PHE A 133 -7.89 -10.00 -10.64
N CYS A 134 -8.77 -9.41 -9.83
CA CYS A 134 -8.53 -9.24 -8.40
C CYS A 134 -8.42 -10.59 -7.69
N GLU A 135 -9.27 -11.55 -8.05
CA GLU A 135 -9.24 -12.90 -7.50
C GLU A 135 -7.95 -13.62 -7.88
N ARG A 136 -7.58 -13.60 -9.17
CA ARG A 136 -6.38 -14.29 -9.65
C ARG A 136 -5.12 -13.68 -9.09
N ARG A 137 -5.02 -12.36 -9.09
CA ARG A 137 -3.85 -11.65 -8.57
C ARG A 137 -3.65 -11.93 -7.08
N ASN A 138 -4.72 -11.94 -6.29
CA ASN A 138 -4.64 -12.33 -4.88
C ASN A 138 -4.09 -13.75 -4.70
N ARG A 139 -4.55 -14.73 -5.49
CA ARG A 139 -4.03 -16.12 -5.42
C ARG A 139 -2.53 -16.21 -5.76
N PHE A 140 -2.06 -15.45 -6.75
CA PHE A 140 -0.62 -15.40 -7.07
C PHE A 140 0.20 -14.81 -5.91
N LEU A 141 -0.28 -13.72 -5.31
CA LEU A 141 0.39 -13.10 -4.17
C LEU A 141 0.38 -14.02 -2.94
N ASP A 142 -0.73 -14.69 -2.67
CA ASP A 142 -0.84 -15.67 -1.57
C ASP A 142 0.13 -16.84 -1.78
N HIS A 143 0.29 -17.31 -3.02
CA HIS A 143 1.27 -18.33 -3.35
C HIS A 143 2.71 -17.87 -3.07
N LEU A 144 3.05 -16.62 -3.46
CA LEU A 144 4.37 -16.05 -3.20
C LEU A 144 4.64 -15.87 -1.70
N MET A 145 3.65 -15.40 -0.95
CA MET A 145 3.74 -15.24 0.50
C MET A 145 3.85 -16.58 1.24
N ALA A 146 3.11 -17.60 0.78
CA ALA A 146 3.14 -18.93 1.37
C ALA A 146 4.53 -19.58 1.33
N ARG A 147 5.37 -19.22 0.34
CA ARG A 147 6.78 -19.66 0.27
C ARG A 147 7.59 -19.24 1.50
N PHE A 148 7.18 -18.16 2.15
CA PHE A 148 7.79 -17.61 3.35
C PHE A 148 6.96 -17.86 4.62
N CYS A 149 5.96 -18.73 4.54
CA CYS A 149 5.01 -19.02 5.62
C CYS A 149 4.24 -17.76 6.10
N GLU A 150 4.03 -16.80 5.20
CA GLU A 150 3.28 -15.58 5.50
C GLU A 150 1.82 -15.71 5.07
N SER A 151 0.91 -15.15 5.87
CA SER A 151 -0.53 -15.14 5.57
C SER A 151 -1.19 -13.82 5.95
N PHE A 152 -2.06 -13.33 5.07
CA PHE A 152 -2.89 -12.13 5.28
C PHE A 152 -4.37 -12.50 5.46
N SER A 153 -4.72 -13.74 5.85
CA SER A 153 -6.12 -14.17 5.97
C SER A 153 -6.92 -13.30 6.95
N ASP A 154 -6.39 -13.06 8.15
CA ASP A 154 -7.05 -12.22 9.16
C ASP A 154 -7.17 -10.75 8.68
N TYR A 155 -6.12 -10.26 8.01
CA TYR A 155 -6.11 -8.93 7.42
C TYR A 155 -7.19 -8.78 6.35
N ALA A 156 -7.28 -9.76 5.44
CA ALA A 156 -8.26 -9.77 4.37
C ALA A 156 -9.69 -9.72 4.93
N LEU A 157 -10.00 -10.55 5.94
CA LEU A 157 -11.32 -10.54 6.59
C LEU A 157 -11.65 -9.15 7.14
N PHE A 158 -10.70 -8.51 7.82
CA PHE A 158 -10.85 -7.14 8.30
C PHE A 158 -11.09 -6.14 7.16
N ARG A 159 -10.33 -6.21 6.06
CA ARG A 159 -10.48 -5.29 4.91
C ARG A 159 -11.85 -5.42 4.26
N TYR A 160 -12.33 -6.63 4.03
CA TYR A 160 -13.67 -6.86 3.47
C TYR A 160 -14.80 -6.41 4.41
N ALA A 161 -14.57 -6.41 5.72
CA ALA A 161 -15.55 -5.94 6.70
C ALA A 161 -15.60 -4.40 6.84
N THR A 162 -14.54 -3.69 6.44
CA THR A 162 -14.38 -2.25 6.71
C THR A 162 -14.38 -1.36 5.47
N GLU A 163 -14.07 -1.92 4.30
CA GLU A 163 -14.14 -1.17 3.05
C GLU A 163 -15.59 -1.05 2.54
N PRO A 164 -15.92 0.01 1.79
CA PRO A 164 -17.28 0.27 1.31
C PRO A 164 -17.85 -0.86 0.46
N ASN A 165 -16.99 -1.51 -0.31
CA ASN A 165 -17.36 -2.61 -1.19
C ASN A 165 -16.24 -3.65 -1.33
N ALA A 166 -16.62 -4.81 -1.87
CA ALA A 166 -15.73 -5.96 -2.05
C ALA A 166 -14.62 -5.69 -3.07
N ARG A 167 -14.87 -4.84 -4.08
CA ARG A 167 -13.89 -4.45 -5.08
C ARG A 167 -12.74 -3.63 -4.48
N THR A 168 -13.06 -2.53 -3.80
CA THR A 168 -12.09 -1.65 -3.12
C THR A 168 -11.31 -2.44 -2.05
N ALA A 169 -11.97 -3.37 -1.34
CA ALA A 169 -11.30 -4.30 -0.43
C ALA A 169 -10.24 -5.16 -1.14
N ALA A 170 -10.60 -5.78 -2.27
CA ALA A 170 -9.72 -6.65 -3.03
C ALA A 170 -8.53 -5.89 -3.64
N GLU A 171 -8.78 -4.71 -4.20
CA GLU A 171 -7.75 -3.86 -4.81
C GLU A 171 -6.76 -3.35 -3.76
N SER A 172 -7.24 -2.89 -2.60
CA SER A 172 -6.34 -2.49 -1.52
C SER A 172 -5.56 -3.67 -0.94
N LEU A 173 -6.18 -4.86 -0.84
CA LEU A 173 -5.49 -6.06 -0.36
C LEU A 173 -4.32 -6.44 -1.28
N ILE A 174 -4.51 -6.31 -2.60
CA ILE A 174 -3.44 -6.52 -3.58
C ILE A 174 -2.29 -5.54 -3.32
N ARG A 175 -2.60 -4.25 -3.16
CA ARG A 175 -1.59 -3.20 -2.89
C ARG A 175 -0.78 -3.50 -1.64
N ASP A 176 -1.44 -3.87 -0.56
CA ASP A 176 -0.79 -4.16 0.73
C ASP A 176 0.10 -5.41 0.65
N LYS A 177 -0.37 -6.47 -0.04
CA LYS A 177 0.43 -7.68 -0.28
C LYS A 177 1.64 -7.40 -1.16
N VAL A 178 1.49 -6.59 -2.20
CA VAL A 178 2.58 -6.17 -3.09
C VAL A 178 3.63 -5.38 -2.30
N SER A 179 3.20 -4.39 -1.50
CA SER A 179 4.11 -3.61 -0.66
C SER A 179 4.86 -4.50 0.36
N PHE A 180 4.16 -5.44 1.00
CA PHE A 180 4.78 -6.39 1.91
C PHE A 180 5.80 -7.31 1.23
N LEU A 181 5.46 -7.89 0.07
CA LEU A 181 6.37 -8.75 -0.69
C LEU A 181 7.58 -7.98 -1.25
N GLY A 182 7.36 -6.76 -1.75
CA GLY A 182 8.43 -5.91 -2.29
C GLY A 182 9.48 -5.55 -1.25
N GLU A 183 9.07 -5.37 0.01
CA GLU A 183 9.98 -5.06 1.12
C GLU A 183 10.41 -6.30 1.93
N TYR A 184 9.91 -7.48 1.59
CA TYR A 184 10.12 -8.71 2.37
C TYR A 184 11.58 -9.03 2.71
N PRO A 185 12.57 -8.83 1.80
CA PRO A 185 13.98 -9.06 2.13
C PRO A 185 14.45 -8.24 3.33
N VAL A 186 14.00 -6.99 3.44
CA VAL A 186 14.33 -6.11 4.57
C VAL A 186 13.53 -6.53 5.80
N LEU A 187 12.22 -6.74 5.67
CA LEU A 187 11.34 -7.11 6.78
C LEU A 187 11.75 -8.42 7.46
N SER A 188 12.20 -9.40 6.66
CA SER A 188 12.64 -10.71 7.15
C SER A 188 14.03 -10.62 7.80
N ARG A 189 15.01 -10.00 7.12
CA ARG A 189 16.40 -9.88 7.62
C ARG A 189 16.47 -9.03 8.89
N GLU A 190 15.69 -7.96 8.95
CA GLU A 190 15.75 -6.96 10.03
C GLU A 190 14.71 -7.21 11.13
N ARG A 191 13.95 -8.31 11.08
CA ARG A 191 12.80 -8.57 11.98
C ARG A 191 13.07 -8.27 13.47
N ALA A 192 14.25 -8.64 13.96
CA ALA A 192 14.67 -8.43 15.37
C ALA A 192 15.74 -7.34 15.53
N ARG A 193 15.96 -6.50 14.51
CA ARG A 193 16.94 -5.42 14.52
C ARG A 193 16.34 -4.20 15.22
N ALA A 194 17.01 -3.72 16.26
CA ALA A 194 16.70 -2.43 16.89
C ALA A 194 17.07 -1.26 15.94
N PHE A 195 16.50 -0.08 16.18
CA PHE A 195 16.94 1.11 15.46
C PHE A 195 18.37 1.51 15.89
N ASN A 196 19.09 2.20 15.01
CA ASN A 196 20.43 2.66 15.33
C ASN A 196 20.36 4.05 15.97
N TYR A 197 20.46 4.14 17.30
CA TYR A 197 20.42 5.44 17.98
C TYR A 197 21.67 6.30 17.75
N LEU A 198 22.73 5.75 17.15
CA LEU A 198 23.95 6.48 16.74
C LEU A 198 23.94 6.85 15.25
N ALA A 199 22.80 6.71 14.56
CA ALA A 199 22.71 7.05 13.15
C ALA A 199 22.81 8.56 12.96
N GLN A 200 23.58 9.00 11.97
CA GLN A 200 23.71 10.39 11.59
C GLN A 200 23.28 10.59 10.14
N LYS A 201 22.67 11.73 9.86
CA LYS A 201 22.36 12.21 8.51
C LYS A 201 23.64 12.66 7.80
N GLN A 202 23.55 12.90 6.50
CA GLN A 202 24.70 13.34 5.69
C GLN A 202 25.29 14.68 6.16
N ASP A 203 24.50 15.51 6.81
CA ASP A 203 24.91 16.80 7.39
C ASP A 203 25.52 16.68 8.81
N GLY A 204 25.64 15.47 9.35
CA GLY A 204 26.18 15.19 10.69
C GLY A 204 25.18 15.34 11.83
N THR A 205 23.91 15.66 11.55
CA THR A 205 22.86 15.71 12.59
C THR A 205 22.33 14.30 12.92
N PRO A 206 21.84 14.05 14.14
CA PRO A 206 21.26 12.75 14.50
C PRO A 206 20.07 12.36 13.60
N ASP A 207 20.11 11.12 13.09
CA ASP A 207 19.07 10.52 12.26
C ASP A 207 18.06 9.75 13.12
N LEU A 208 17.35 10.50 13.98
CA LEU A 208 16.45 9.95 15.00
C LEU A 208 15.00 10.38 14.85
N TRP A 209 14.73 11.46 14.14
CA TRP A 209 13.39 11.99 13.88
C TRP A 209 13.23 12.37 12.40
N ASP A 210 12.01 12.23 11.90
CA ASP A 210 11.65 12.30 10.48
C ASP A 210 12.51 11.33 9.63
N THR A 211 12.57 10.08 10.09
CA THR A 211 13.50 9.06 9.59
C THR A 211 12.86 7.68 9.46
N ASP A 212 13.43 6.84 8.61
CA ASP A 212 13.12 5.42 8.45
C ASP A 212 14.01 4.50 9.33
N ASN A 213 14.93 5.10 10.09
CA ASN A 213 15.73 4.47 11.14
C ASN A 213 14.87 4.05 12.35
N VAL A 214 14.08 3.01 12.14
CA VAL A 214 13.20 2.39 13.12
C VAL A 214 13.49 0.90 13.26
N SER A 215 13.03 0.29 14.35
CA SER A 215 13.19 -1.15 14.57
C SER A 215 12.51 -1.95 13.46
N GLY A 216 13.08 -3.09 13.08
CA GLY A 216 12.46 -3.96 12.07
C GLY A 216 11.13 -4.55 12.54
N LEU A 217 10.92 -4.66 13.85
CA LEU A 217 9.62 -4.98 14.44
C LEU A 217 8.55 -3.94 14.02
N LYS A 218 8.88 -2.64 14.09
CA LYS A 218 7.99 -1.57 13.60
C LYS A 218 7.71 -1.73 12.11
N LYS A 219 8.75 -1.91 11.28
CA LYS A 219 8.60 -2.07 9.82
C LYS A 219 7.65 -3.23 9.48
N ASN A 220 7.83 -4.38 10.13
CA ASN A 220 7.03 -5.57 9.91
C ASN A 220 5.56 -5.36 10.32
N ILE A 221 5.31 -4.86 11.53
CA ILE A 221 3.95 -4.60 12.02
C ILE A 221 3.22 -3.57 11.14
N VAL A 222 3.89 -2.48 10.75
CA VAL A 222 3.31 -1.46 9.85
C VAL A 222 2.82 -2.08 8.55
N ARG A 223 3.62 -2.95 7.91
CA ARG A 223 3.23 -3.59 6.65
C ARG A 223 2.12 -4.62 6.81
N ARG A 224 2.12 -5.41 7.91
CA ARG A 224 1.01 -6.34 8.23
C ARG A 224 -0.30 -5.65 8.58
N LEU A 225 -0.21 -4.41 9.07
CA LEU A 225 -1.37 -3.55 9.33
C LEU A 225 -1.81 -2.78 8.08
N GLY A 226 -1.13 -2.93 6.93
CA GLY A 226 -1.41 -2.18 5.71
C GLY A 226 -1.31 -0.67 5.92
N LEU A 227 -0.28 -0.24 6.64
CA LEU A 227 0.07 1.17 6.84
C LEU A 227 1.11 1.60 5.80
N LYS A 228 0.97 2.83 5.29
CA LYS A 228 1.79 3.34 4.18
C LYS A 228 3.25 3.59 4.56
N SER A 229 3.51 4.04 5.79
CA SER A 229 4.85 4.44 6.23
C SER A 229 5.14 3.98 7.65
N TYR A 230 6.39 3.56 7.89
CA TYR A 230 6.93 3.27 9.21
C TYR A 230 7.85 4.37 9.74
N MET A 231 7.97 5.51 9.04
CA MET A 231 8.88 6.58 9.47
C MET A 231 8.52 7.08 10.87
N ARG A 232 9.52 7.37 11.71
CA ARG A 232 9.29 8.04 12.99
C ARG A 232 9.15 9.53 12.72
N LYS A 233 7.93 10.06 12.89
CA LYS A 233 7.59 11.48 12.75
C LYS A 233 6.36 11.81 13.59
N ASN A 234 6.03 13.10 13.69
CA ASN A 234 4.84 13.56 14.39
C ASN A 234 3.57 13.02 13.69
N MET A 235 2.62 12.49 14.46
CA MET A 235 1.38 11.93 13.90
C MET A 235 0.45 12.98 13.31
N TYR A 236 0.47 14.20 13.83
CA TYR A 236 -0.52 15.25 13.53
C TYR A 236 0.10 16.54 12.99
N ASP A 237 1.32 16.47 12.43
CA ASP A 237 2.01 17.62 11.81
C ASP A 237 1.21 18.31 10.69
N PHE A 238 0.37 17.54 10.02
CA PHE A 238 -0.47 18.00 8.93
C PHE A 238 -1.74 18.72 9.39
N LEU A 239 -2.12 18.64 10.67
CA LEU A 239 -3.37 19.19 11.17
C LEU A 239 -3.13 20.44 12.00
N THR A 240 -3.66 21.58 11.55
CA THR A 240 -3.75 22.82 12.32
C THR A 240 -5.20 23.07 12.70
N ILE A 241 -5.44 23.44 13.97
CA ILE A 241 -6.76 23.89 14.44
C ILE A 241 -6.62 25.37 14.77
N GLU A 242 -7.44 26.19 14.14
CA GLU A 242 -7.46 27.63 14.32
C GLU A 242 -8.65 28.01 15.21
N GLU A 243 -8.41 28.92 16.15
CA GLU A 243 -9.43 29.44 17.06
C GLU A 243 -9.90 30.81 16.57
N THR A 244 -11.18 30.91 16.28
CA THR A 244 -11.90 32.15 16.01
C THR A 244 -12.56 32.64 17.29
N SER A 245 -13.12 33.86 17.31
CA SER A 245 -13.70 34.50 18.50
C SER A 245 -14.71 33.67 19.31
N SER A 246 -15.32 32.62 18.74
CA SER A 246 -16.25 31.73 19.43
C SER A 246 -16.35 30.33 18.82
N SER A 247 -15.44 29.95 17.92
CA SER A 247 -15.51 28.73 17.12
C SER A 247 -14.13 28.24 16.71
N PHE A 248 -14.05 26.99 16.25
CA PHE A 248 -12.81 26.38 15.77
C PHE A 248 -12.96 25.99 14.29
N THR A 249 -11.92 26.22 13.50
CA THR A 249 -11.78 25.70 12.13
C THR A 249 -10.54 24.81 12.06
N PHE A 250 -10.40 24.04 10.98
CA PHE A 250 -9.20 23.23 10.77
C PHE A 250 -8.61 23.41 9.38
N LYS A 251 -7.30 23.21 9.30
CA LYS A 251 -6.51 23.16 8.07
C LYS A 251 -5.67 21.89 8.03
N LEU A 252 -5.78 21.16 6.93
CA LEU A 252 -5.01 19.96 6.62
C LEU A 252 -3.95 20.27 5.57
N ASN A 253 -2.68 20.02 5.87
CA ASN A 253 -1.54 20.33 5.01
C ASN A 253 -0.93 19.07 4.39
N TYR A 254 -0.88 19.02 3.07
CA TYR A 254 -0.34 17.93 2.27
C TYR A 254 0.83 18.42 1.42
N GLY A 255 1.88 18.94 2.07
CA GLY A 255 3.01 19.55 1.37
C GLY A 255 2.68 20.99 0.98
N GLU A 256 2.65 21.27 -0.32
CA GLU A 256 2.29 22.60 -0.86
C GLU A 256 0.77 22.82 -0.98
N TYR A 257 -0.03 21.76 -0.84
CA TYR A 257 -1.49 21.81 -0.92
C TYR A 257 -2.13 21.76 0.47
N SER A 258 -3.30 22.38 0.61
CA SER A 258 -4.08 22.33 1.85
C SER A 258 -5.58 22.22 1.62
N LEU A 259 -6.28 21.63 2.59
CA LEU A 259 -7.74 21.60 2.68
C LEU A 259 -8.18 22.30 3.96
N GLU A 260 -9.11 23.25 3.85
CA GLU A 260 -9.56 24.08 4.98
C GLU A 260 -11.06 23.91 5.21
N SER A 261 -11.51 23.88 6.46
CA SER A 261 -12.94 23.79 6.77
C SER A 261 -13.66 25.10 6.50
N THR A 262 -14.80 25.07 5.81
CA THR A 262 -15.70 26.24 5.68
C THR A 262 -16.76 26.31 6.78
N VAL A 263 -16.78 25.32 7.68
CA VAL A 263 -17.71 25.22 8.80
C VAL A 263 -16.98 25.41 10.12
N ASP A 264 -17.62 26.19 10.99
CA ASP A 264 -17.21 26.44 12.36
C ASP A 264 -17.64 25.32 13.30
N PHE A 265 -16.72 24.86 14.14
CA PHE A 265 -16.97 23.84 15.15
C PHE A 265 -17.06 24.47 16.55
N PRO A 266 -17.90 23.91 17.45
CA PRO A 266 -18.09 24.46 18.79
C PRO A 266 -16.92 24.18 19.72
N ASP A 267 -16.12 23.14 19.44
CA ASP A 267 -14.99 22.74 20.27
C ASP A 267 -13.86 22.12 19.44
N LYS A 268 -12.64 22.19 20.00
CA LYS A 268 -11.41 21.68 19.38
C LYS A 268 -11.47 20.18 19.06
N ASN A 269 -12.15 19.37 19.88
CA ASN A 269 -12.21 17.92 19.67
C ASN A 269 -13.15 17.56 18.51
N SER A 270 -14.26 18.27 18.36
CA SER A 270 -15.16 18.13 17.21
C SER A 270 -14.46 18.49 15.90
N ALA A 271 -13.76 19.63 15.85
CA ALA A 271 -12.97 20.04 14.67
C ALA A 271 -11.93 18.97 14.29
N ARG A 272 -11.17 18.50 15.30
CA ARG A 272 -10.14 17.47 15.14
C ARG A 272 -10.70 16.15 14.62
N LYS A 273 -11.84 15.70 15.16
CA LYS A 273 -12.47 14.44 14.74
C LYS A 273 -12.87 14.50 13.26
N VAL A 274 -13.49 15.60 12.84
CA VAL A 274 -13.88 15.79 11.43
C VAL A 274 -12.65 15.91 10.53
N ALA A 275 -11.60 16.63 10.95
CA ALA A 275 -10.37 16.74 10.18
C ALA A 275 -9.71 15.38 9.91
N LEU A 276 -9.69 14.48 10.90
CA LEU A 276 -9.16 13.11 10.73
C LEU A 276 -10.07 12.21 9.90
N GLN A 277 -11.38 12.47 9.88
CA GLN A 277 -12.28 11.82 8.93
C GLN A 277 -12.03 12.29 7.50
N VAL A 278 -11.78 13.58 7.30
CA VAL A 278 -11.43 14.14 5.99
C VAL A 278 -10.12 13.55 5.47
N ASP A 279 -9.07 13.43 6.29
CA ASP A 279 -7.82 12.75 5.89
C ASP A 279 -8.05 11.28 5.48
N ALA A 280 -8.89 10.56 6.23
CA ALA A 280 -9.25 9.18 5.89
C ALA A 280 -10.00 9.09 4.54
N LEU A 281 -10.87 10.05 4.24
CA LEU A 281 -11.63 10.10 2.99
C LEU A 281 -10.76 10.54 1.81
N ALA A 282 -9.88 11.51 2.01
CA ALA A 282 -8.93 11.99 1.00
C ALA A 282 -7.94 10.89 0.55
N ALA A 283 -7.75 9.84 1.34
CA ALA A 283 -6.94 8.68 0.91
C ALA A 283 -7.55 7.87 -0.26
N ARG A 284 -8.85 8.08 -0.59
CA ARG A 284 -9.57 7.29 -1.60
C ARG A 284 -9.93 8.13 -2.83
N GLN A 285 -9.56 7.64 -4.01
CA GLN A 285 -9.83 8.32 -5.29
C GLN A 285 -11.33 8.48 -5.57
N GLU A 286 -12.14 7.50 -5.18
CA GLU A 286 -13.59 7.49 -5.36
C GLU A 286 -14.32 8.64 -4.64
N ASN A 287 -13.68 9.24 -3.64
CA ASN A 287 -14.25 10.34 -2.87
C ASN A 287 -13.99 11.71 -3.49
N TYR A 288 -13.22 11.80 -4.57
CA TYR A 288 -12.96 13.06 -5.25
C TYR A 288 -13.98 13.29 -6.36
N VAL A 289 -14.64 14.44 -6.31
CA VAL A 289 -15.58 14.89 -7.36
C VAL A 289 -14.97 16.13 -8.03
N PRO A 290 -14.55 16.04 -9.30
CA PRO A 290 -14.03 17.20 -10.02
C PRO A 290 -15.13 18.24 -10.25
N VAL A 291 -14.83 19.50 -9.92
CA VAL A 291 -15.72 20.65 -10.15
C VAL A 291 -15.32 21.30 -11.47
N ASN A 292 -16.13 21.05 -12.50
CA ASN A 292 -15.92 21.53 -13.87
C ASN A 292 -17.02 22.53 -14.25
N VAL A 293 -17.03 23.70 -13.61
CA VAL A 293 -18.01 24.76 -13.91
C VAL A 293 -17.42 25.71 -14.95
N LEU A 294 -18.21 26.01 -15.98
CA LEU A 294 -17.82 26.97 -17.03
C LEU A 294 -17.46 28.32 -16.40
N ASP A 295 -16.33 28.91 -16.78
CA ASP A 295 -15.80 30.19 -16.28
C ASP A 295 -15.36 30.20 -14.79
N LEU A 296 -15.21 29.04 -14.14
CA LEU A 296 -14.56 28.92 -12.83
C LEU A 296 -13.23 28.15 -12.96
N PRO A 297 -12.24 28.44 -12.08
CA PRO A 297 -11.02 27.65 -12.01
C PRO A 297 -11.33 26.19 -11.61
N PHE A 298 -10.56 25.24 -12.18
CA PHE A 298 -10.69 23.81 -11.93
C PHE A 298 -10.38 23.49 -10.46
N SER A 299 -11.32 22.88 -9.77
CA SER A 299 -11.17 22.44 -8.37
C SER A 299 -11.84 21.09 -8.16
N PHE A 300 -11.92 20.62 -6.92
CA PHE A 300 -12.56 19.35 -6.56
C PHE A 300 -13.26 19.46 -5.21
N GLU A 301 -14.28 18.64 -5.04
CA GLU A 301 -14.99 18.43 -3.79
C GLU A 301 -14.69 17.03 -3.25
N LEU A 302 -14.68 16.89 -1.92
CA LEU A 302 -14.62 15.58 -1.26
C LEU A 302 -16.01 15.16 -0.82
N ILE A 303 -16.38 13.92 -1.12
CA ILE A 303 -17.63 13.31 -0.67
C ILE A 303 -17.40 12.26 0.41
N ASP A 304 -18.43 12.07 1.24
CA ASP A 304 -18.48 10.95 2.18
C ASP A 304 -19.10 9.68 1.54
N GLY A 305 -19.23 8.61 2.33
CA GLY A 305 -19.81 7.35 1.88
C GLY A 305 -21.30 7.43 1.48
N GLU A 306 -22.01 8.48 1.86
CA GLU A 306 -23.40 8.76 1.44
C GLU A 306 -23.45 9.68 0.20
N LYS A 307 -22.29 9.96 -0.42
CA LYS A 307 -22.11 10.91 -1.53
C LYS A 307 -22.46 12.35 -1.17
N LYS A 308 -22.40 12.71 0.11
CA LYS A 308 -22.61 14.08 0.56
C LYS A 308 -21.29 14.84 0.49
N VAL A 309 -21.33 16.03 -0.08
CA VAL A 309 -20.18 16.94 -0.16
C VAL A 309 -19.78 17.41 1.23
N ILE A 310 -18.50 17.30 1.54
CA ILE A 310 -17.90 17.81 2.76
C ILE A 310 -17.52 19.27 2.53
N PRO A 311 -17.96 20.19 3.40
CA PRO A 311 -17.75 21.62 3.21
C PRO A 311 -16.28 22.00 3.50
N LEU A 312 -15.48 22.02 2.44
CA LEU A 312 -14.05 22.32 2.46
C LEU A 312 -13.68 23.32 1.36
N THR A 313 -12.69 24.17 1.63
CA THR A 313 -12.00 24.94 0.60
C THR A 313 -10.87 24.10 0.04
N ALA A 314 -10.95 23.76 -1.24
CA ALA A 314 -9.90 23.08 -1.99
C ALA A 314 -9.15 24.08 -2.91
N PRO A 315 -7.90 23.80 -3.29
CA PRO A 315 -7.17 24.63 -4.25
C PRO A 315 -7.88 24.69 -5.61
N ALA A 316 -7.70 25.80 -6.32
CA ALA A 316 -8.29 26.00 -7.64
C ALA A 316 -7.18 26.33 -8.66
N TYR A 317 -7.32 25.81 -9.88
CA TYR A 317 -6.29 25.82 -10.92
C TYR A 317 -6.83 26.29 -12.27
N ASP A 318 -5.95 26.81 -13.13
CA ASP A 318 -6.32 27.24 -14.47
C ASP A 318 -6.40 26.06 -15.48
N ALA A 319 -5.79 24.91 -15.15
CA ALA A 319 -5.76 23.72 -16.00
C ALA A 319 -6.25 22.46 -15.26
N GLU A 320 -6.95 21.58 -15.99
CA GLU A 320 -7.45 20.31 -15.48
C GLU A 320 -6.33 19.38 -14.99
N ALA A 321 -5.21 19.36 -15.73
CA ALA A 321 -4.05 18.53 -15.38
C ALA A 321 -3.46 18.90 -14.01
N ASP A 322 -3.44 20.19 -13.67
CA ASP A 322 -2.88 20.67 -12.39
C ASP A 322 -3.78 20.28 -11.21
N ARG A 323 -5.11 20.31 -11.40
CA ARG A 323 -6.08 19.76 -10.43
C ARG A 323 -5.84 18.29 -10.19
N ASP A 324 -5.67 17.51 -11.26
CA ASP A 324 -5.50 16.05 -11.15
C ASP A 324 -4.17 15.69 -10.45
N VAL A 325 -3.10 16.45 -10.72
CA VAL A 325 -1.83 16.33 -9.99
C VAL A 325 -2.01 16.63 -8.50
N CYS A 326 -2.74 17.70 -8.16
CA CYS A 326 -3.06 18.04 -6.77
C CYS A 326 -3.85 16.93 -6.07
N MET A 327 -4.90 16.41 -6.73
CA MET A 327 -5.70 15.30 -6.21
C MET A 327 -4.85 14.06 -5.93
N GLN A 328 -3.99 13.68 -6.88
CA GLN A 328 -3.07 12.55 -6.71
C GLN A 328 -2.10 12.79 -5.56
N HIS A 329 -1.54 14.00 -5.43
CA HIS A 329 -0.62 14.34 -4.35
C HIS A 329 -1.28 14.24 -2.97
N ILE A 330 -2.46 14.85 -2.81
CA ILE A 330 -3.23 14.77 -1.57
C ILE A 330 -3.55 13.31 -1.26
N GLN A 331 -4.01 12.53 -2.23
CA GLN A 331 -4.34 11.12 -2.04
C GLN A 331 -3.14 10.29 -1.56
N GLN A 332 -1.95 10.51 -2.15
CA GLN A 332 -0.71 9.82 -1.76
C GLN A 332 -0.33 10.18 -0.33
N MET A 333 -0.40 11.48 -0.01
CA MET A 333 -0.03 12.04 1.28
C MET A 333 -1.04 11.79 2.40
N SER A 334 -2.30 11.51 2.08
CA SER A 334 -3.39 11.27 3.05
C SER A 334 -3.34 9.89 3.69
N GLY A 335 -4.04 9.71 4.81
CA GLY A 335 -4.13 8.43 5.52
C GLY A 335 -2.79 8.07 6.19
N ARG A 336 -2.15 9.06 6.83
CA ARG A 336 -0.83 8.96 7.48
C ARG A 336 -0.88 8.21 8.81
N LEU A 337 -1.53 7.06 8.83
CA LEU A 337 -1.60 6.22 10.01
C LEU A 337 -0.24 5.61 10.36
N ASN A 338 0.16 5.76 11.61
CA ASN A 338 1.42 5.25 12.14
C ASN A 338 1.32 5.13 13.68
N PHE A 339 2.35 4.57 14.32
CA PHE A 339 2.44 4.42 15.77
C PHE A 339 3.91 4.47 16.22
N HIS A 340 4.16 4.63 17.51
CA HIS A 340 5.53 4.61 18.07
C HIS A 340 5.80 3.34 18.87
N ILE A 341 7.07 2.93 18.89
CA ILE A 341 7.56 1.86 19.77
C ILE A 341 8.60 2.47 20.69
N LEU A 342 8.41 2.30 21.99
CA LEU A 342 9.34 2.66 23.04
C LEU A 342 10.01 1.40 23.56
N GLU A 343 11.33 1.32 23.40
CA GLU A 343 12.14 0.23 23.95
C GLU A 343 12.57 0.62 25.37
N HIS A 344 11.99 -0.03 26.39
CA HIS A 344 12.21 0.39 27.78
C HIS A 344 13.66 0.20 28.21
N LEU A 345 14.37 -0.75 27.63
CA LEU A 345 15.79 -0.96 27.90
C LEU A 345 16.63 0.30 27.67
N LEU A 346 16.24 1.15 26.72
CA LEU A 346 16.95 2.40 26.44
C LEU A 346 16.68 3.48 27.50
N LEU A 347 15.57 3.39 28.24
CA LEU A 347 15.26 4.29 29.35
C LEU A 347 16.01 3.92 30.63
N ARG A 348 16.77 2.82 30.62
CA ARG A 348 17.58 2.42 31.76
C ARG A 348 18.66 3.49 31.97
N PRO A 349 18.77 4.10 33.16
CA PRO A 349 19.86 5.02 33.45
C PRO A 349 21.21 4.34 33.27
N ASP A 350 22.13 5.01 32.57
CA ASP A 350 23.50 4.56 32.49
C ASP A 350 24.18 4.71 33.86
N ALA A 351 25.18 3.87 34.14
CA ALA A 351 26.00 4.09 35.33
C ALA A 351 26.74 5.44 35.15
N ILE A 352 26.47 6.41 36.02
CA ILE A 352 27.11 7.73 35.99
C ILE A 352 28.64 7.51 36.05
N ALA A 353 29.32 7.77 34.93
CA ALA A 353 30.76 7.62 34.81
C ALA A 353 31.46 8.47 35.88
N GLY A 354 32.27 7.84 36.73
CA GLY A 354 33.04 8.50 37.79
C GLY A 354 32.37 8.56 39.16
N THR A 355 31.24 7.88 39.37
CA THR A 355 30.64 7.71 40.70
C THR A 355 30.64 6.23 41.13
N ASP A 356 31.00 5.95 42.39
CA ASP A 356 30.87 4.62 43.03
C ASP A 356 29.41 4.26 43.33
N ILE A 357 28.45 4.93 42.68
CA ILE A 357 27.02 4.69 42.90
C ILE A 357 26.72 3.30 42.30
N PRO A 358 26.27 2.33 43.11
CA PRO A 358 25.88 1.03 42.58
C PRO A 358 24.78 1.23 41.52
N PRO A 359 24.69 0.36 40.50
CA PRO A 359 23.68 0.49 39.45
C PRO A 359 22.33 0.76 40.11
N VAL A 360 21.73 1.91 39.76
CA VAL A 360 20.52 2.45 40.38
C VAL A 360 19.54 1.29 40.59
N PRO A 361 19.01 1.08 41.82
CA PRO A 361 18.09 -0.02 42.05
C PRO A 361 16.95 0.09 41.01
N LEU A 362 16.68 -1.05 40.35
CA LEU A 362 15.72 -1.25 39.25
C LEU A 362 14.26 -1.04 39.69
N VAL A 363 13.99 -0.03 40.51
CA VAL A 363 12.71 0.21 41.17
C VAL A 363 12.28 1.63 40.83
N LEU A 364 11.19 1.76 40.07
CA LEU A 364 10.57 3.07 39.88
C LEU A 364 9.95 3.53 41.19
N PRO A 365 10.10 4.81 41.57
CA PRO A 365 9.31 5.38 42.64
C PRO A 365 7.82 5.31 42.24
N VAL A 366 7.01 4.76 43.13
CA VAL A 366 5.56 4.63 42.97
C VAL A 366 4.86 5.52 44.00
N ALA A 367 3.64 5.94 43.68
CA ALA A 367 2.81 6.72 44.60
C ALA A 367 2.57 5.96 45.92
N GLU A 368 2.28 6.69 47.01
CA GLU A 368 1.97 6.08 48.31
C GLU A 368 0.86 5.03 48.17
N GLY A 369 1.18 3.76 48.48
CA GLY A 369 0.24 2.64 48.46
C GLY A 369 0.44 1.64 47.32
N GLU A 370 1.31 1.92 46.34
CA GLU A 370 1.63 0.99 45.25
C GLU A 370 2.90 0.18 45.52
N LEU A 371 2.92 -1.08 45.03
CA LEU A 371 4.10 -1.94 45.15
C LEU A 371 5.18 -1.48 44.15
N PRO A 372 6.45 -1.36 44.59
CA PRO A 372 7.56 -1.01 43.71
C PRO A 372 7.69 -2.00 42.55
N VAL A 373 7.74 -1.47 41.32
CA VAL A 373 7.96 -2.27 40.11
C VAL A 373 9.42 -2.68 40.06
N GLN A 374 9.70 -3.97 40.30
CA GLN A 374 11.02 -4.54 40.07
C GLN A 374 11.29 -4.68 38.57
N ASP A 375 12.40 -4.11 38.13
CA ASP A 375 12.89 -4.07 36.75
C ASP A 375 11.82 -3.60 35.72
N PRO A 376 11.62 -2.27 35.65
CA PRO A 376 10.68 -1.66 34.71
C PRO A 376 11.22 -1.62 33.26
N TYR A 377 12.49 -2.01 33.04
CA TYR A 377 13.21 -1.79 31.79
C TYR A 377 13.39 -3.07 30.97
N SER A 378 13.82 -4.15 31.61
CA SER A 378 14.15 -5.39 30.91
C SER A 378 12.93 -6.03 30.28
N PHE A 379 13.11 -6.54 29.06
CA PHE A 379 12.12 -7.37 28.37
C PHE A 379 10.74 -6.72 28.20
N ARG A 380 10.67 -5.40 28.10
CA ARG A 380 9.43 -4.64 27.92
C ARG A 380 9.55 -3.65 26.78
N ILE A 381 8.50 -3.55 25.99
CA ILE A 381 8.33 -2.52 24.96
C ILE A 381 6.92 -1.96 25.05
N SER A 382 6.77 -0.68 24.76
CA SER A 382 5.47 -0.03 24.69
C SER A 382 5.14 0.38 23.26
N PHE A 383 3.94 0.05 22.81
CA PHE A 383 3.36 0.49 21.56
C PHE A 383 2.39 1.63 21.85
N ILE A 384 2.61 2.80 21.23
CA ILE A 384 1.79 3.99 21.40
C ILE A 384 1.05 4.23 20.09
N LEU A 385 -0.25 3.93 20.07
CA LEU A 385 -1.12 4.03 18.90
C LEU A 385 -2.18 5.13 19.11
N PRO A 386 -2.46 5.97 18.10
CA PRO A 386 -3.52 6.97 18.22
C PRO A 386 -4.92 6.33 18.16
N ILE A 387 -5.90 6.85 18.90
CA ILE A 387 -7.27 6.28 18.92
C ILE A 387 -8.28 7.03 18.03
N GLN A 388 -8.03 8.30 17.71
CA GLN A 388 -9.04 9.15 17.04
C GLN A 388 -9.24 8.87 15.55
N HIS A 389 -8.28 8.27 14.87
CA HIS A 389 -8.42 8.02 13.45
C HIS A 389 -9.50 6.93 13.21
N PRO A 390 -10.41 7.06 12.23
CA PRO A 390 -11.53 6.11 12.03
C PRO A 390 -11.10 4.64 12.01
N ARG A 391 -10.03 4.31 11.28
CA ARG A 391 -9.44 2.95 11.27
C ARG A 391 -8.94 2.47 12.63
N PHE A 392 -8.30 3.33 13.43
CA PHE A 392 -7.75 2.96 14.73
C PHE A 392 -8.80 3.01 15.85
N GLY A 393 -9.86 3.79 15.67
CA GLY A 393 -11.02 3.78 16.56
C GLY A 393 -11.89 2.53 16.42
N ASP A 394 -11.85 1.88 15.25
CA ASP A 394 -12.61 0.66 14.97
C ASP A 394 -12.22 -0.49 15.94
N PRO A 395 -13.15 -1.05 16.72
CA PRO A 395 -12.85 -2.14 17.65
C PRO A 395 -12.31 -3.40 16.97
N GLY A 396 -12.77 -3.72 15.76
CA GLY A 396 -12.30 -4.88 15.00
C GLY A 396 -10.85 -4.73 14.57
N PHE A 397 -10.50 -3.55 14.05
CA PHE A 397 -9.10 -3.22 13.73
C PHE A 397 -8.21 -3.28 14.96
N ARG A 398 -8.65 -2.73 16.09
CA ARG A 398 -7.85 -2.75 17.33
C ARG A 398 -7.54 -4.17 17.77
N GLN A 399 -8.53 -5.06 17.78
CA GLN A 399 -8.31 -6.47 18.11
C GLN A 399 -7.33 -7.14 17.14
N TYR A 400 -7.47 -6.88 15.84
CA TYR A 400 -6.54 -7.37 14.83
C TYR A 400 -5.11 -6.84 15.05
N ALA A 401 -4.95 -5.52 15.24
CA ALA A 401 -3.67 -4.89 15.46
C ALA A 401 -2.98 -5.40 16.73
N GLU A 402 -3.74 -5.56 17.80
CA GLU A 402 -3.28 -6.12 19.05
C GLU A 402 -2.82 -7.58 18.94
N LYS A 403 -3.52 -8.38 18.12
CA LYS A 403 -3.13 -9.75 17.79
C LYS A 403 -1.81 -9.76 17.02
N VAL A 404 -1.68 -8.92 15.98
CA VAL A 404 -0.47 -8.80 15.16
C VAL A 404 0.72 -8.34 16.00
N ILE A 405 0.55 -7.32 16.84
CA ILE A 405 1.60 -6.83 17.74
C ILE A 405 2.10 -7.97 18.64
N ARG A 406 1.19 -8.74 19.24
CA ARG A 406 1.57 -9.85 20.12
C ARG A 406 2.20 -11.03 19.38
N SER A 407 1.76 -11.32 18.15
CA SER A 407 2.31 -12.44 17.36
C SER A 407 3.69 -12.13 16.80
N GLU A 408 3.96 -10.86 16.44
CA GLU A 408 5.24 -10.46 15.87
C GLU A 408 6.29 -10.06 16.93
N THR A 409 5.85 -9.76 18.16
CA THR A 409 6.78 -9.46 19.26
C THR A 409 7.48 -10.74 19.73
N PRO A 410 8.82 -10.74 19.93
CA PRO A 410 9.53 -11.90 20.46
C PRO A 410 8.94 -12.37 21.80
N ALA A 411 8.79 -13.69 21.97
CA ALA A 411 8.07 -14.27 23.13
C ALA A 411 8.66 -13.92 24.52
N HIS A 412 9.94 -13.52 24.57
CA HIS A 412 10.61 -13.11 25.79
C HIS A 412 10.46 -11.61 26.10
N ILE A 413 9.78 -10.84 25.25
CA ILE A 413 9.52 -9.42 25.42
C ILE A 413 8.01 -9.23 25.65
N VAL A 414 7.66 -8.47 26.67
CA VAL A 414 6.27 -8.11 27.01
C VAL A 414 5.88 -6.85 26.23
N PRO A 415 4.91 -6.94 25.29
CA PRO A 415 4.38 -5.76 24.62
C PRO A 415 3.27 -5.12 25.45
N HIS A 416 3.48 -3.89 25.89
CA HIS A 416 2.43 -3.02 26.43
C HIS A 416 1.82 -2.20 25.27
N ILE A 417 0.49 -2.14 25.18
CA ILE A 417 -0.21 -1.48 24.07
C ILE A 417 -1.09 -0.37 24.62
N TYR A 418 -0.82 0.85 24.20
CA TYR A 418 -1.51 2.06 24.63
C TYR A 418 -2.21 2.70 23.43
N TRP A 419 -3.54 2.75 23.51
CA TRP A 419 -4.37 3.54 22.60
C TRP A 419 -4.56 4.93 23.22
N VAL A 420 -3.86 5.92 22.68
CA VAL A 420 -3.79 7.27 23.26
C VAL A 420 -4.59 8.27 22.45
N ASN A 421 -5.06 9.31 23.13
CA ASN A 421 -5.71 10.43 22.46
C ASN A 421 -4.68 11.36 21.78
N VAL A 422 -5.15 12.33 20.99
CA VAL A 422 -4.26 13.25 20.25
C VAL A 422 -3.36 14.08 21.17
N GLU A 423 -3.87 14.51 22.32
CA GLU A 423 -3.09 15.31 23.29
C GLU A 423 -2.01 14.48 23.94
N GLN A 424 -2.34 13.27 24.40
CA GLN A 424 -1.38 12.30 24.93
C GLN A 424 -0.32 11.90 23.90
N MET A 425 -0.71 11.73 22.63
CA MET A 425 0.25 11.45 21.55
C MET A 425 1.20 12.64 21.36
N TYR A 426 0.66 13.86 21.33
CA TYR A 426 1.45 15.07 21.19
C TYR A 426 2.45 15.24 22.34
N ASP A 427 1.98 15.08 23.58
CA ASP A 427 2.85 15.14 24.77
C ASP A 427 3.93 14.06 24.71
N PHE A 428 3.55 12.81 24.37
CA PHE A 428 4.50 11.73 24.19
C PHE A 428 5.56 12.05 23.14
N GLU A 429 5.18 12.58 21.98
CA GLU A 429 6.10 12.92 20.89
C GLU A 429 7.10 14.01 21.29
N ILE A 430 6.67 15.02 22.06
CA ILE A 430 7.56 16.03 22.62
C ILE A 430 8.64 15.39 23.49
N PHE A 431 8.24 14.61 24.50
CA PHE A 431 9.19 14.00 25.42
C PHE A 431 10.07 12.96 24.73
N TYR A 432 9.50 12.14 23.84
CA TYR A 432 10.23 11.10 23.13
C TYR A 432 11.27 11.68 22.18
N LYS A 433 10.93 12.76 21.45
CA LYS A 433 11.88 13.46 20.58
C LYS A 433 13.00 14.13 21.38
N ALA A 434 12.66 14.79 22.49
CA ALA A 434 13.64 15.41 23.37
C ALA A 434 14.61 14.37 23.95
N TRP A 435 14.09 13.25 24.45
CA TRP A 435 14.88 12.14 24.99
C TRP A 435 15.79 11.49 23.93
N LEU A 436 15.28 11.22 22.72
CA LEU A 436 16.11 10.70 21.62
C LEU A 436 17.27 11.65 21.28
N THR A 437 17.01 12.96 21.30
CA THR A 437 18.05 13.97 21.04
C THR A 437 19.10 13.98 22.16
N ALA A 438 18.66 13.82 23.41
CA ALA A 438 19.56 13.73 24.57
C ALA A 438 20.39 12.44 24.56
N LEU A 439 19.86 11.34 24.02
CA LEU A 439 20.55 10.05 23.90
C LEU A 439 21.76 10.09 22.94
N ASP A 440 21.74 10.96 21.92
CA ASP A 440 22.85 11.14 20.98
C ASP A 440 23.97 12.04 21.55
N SER A 441 23.63 12.94 22.47
CA SER A 441 24.61 13.71 23.23
C SER A 441 25.12 12.90 24.43
N ASP A 442 26.40 13.01 24.80
CA ASP A 442 27.03 12.34 25.96
C ASP A 442 26.41 12.68 27.35
N ALA A 443 25.14 13.11 27.44
CA ALA A 443 24.45 13.48 28.68
C ALA A 443 22.92 13.23 28.65
N PRO A 444 22.45 11.96 28.70
CA PRO A 444 21.02 11.62 28.72
C PRO A 444 20.26 12.01 30.00
N ASP A 445 20.96 12.33 31.10
CA ASP A 445 20.38 12.43 32.46
C ASP A 445 19.75 13.79 32.84
N SER A 446 19.67 14.77 31.93
CA SER A 446 19.09 16.10 32.25
C SER A 446 17.60 16.25 31.92
N VAL A 447 16.95 15.22 31.37
CA VAL A 447 15.60 15.29 30.78
C VAL A 447 14.57 14.32 31.42
N MET A 448 14.99 13.47 32.37
CA MET A 448 14.05 12.72 33.25
C MET A 448 13.74 13.51 34.51
#